data_AF-A0A0V8RVH4-F1
#
_entry.id   AF-A0A0V8RVH4-F1
#
_cell.length_a   1.000
_cell.length_b   1.000
_cell.length_c   1.000
_cell.angle_alpha   90.00
_cell.angle_beta   90.00
_cell.angle_gamma   90.00
#
_symmetry.space_group_name_H-M   'P 1'
#
loop_
_entity.id
_entity.type
_entity.pdbx_description
1 polymer ?
#
loop_
_entity_poly.entity_id
_entity_poly.type
_entity_poly.pdbx_seq_one_letter_code
_entity_poly.pdbx_strand_id
1 'polypeptide(L)'
;MAEARGPLLCPELEEGVFSYDPEHGWQRVKGQPGLDSAILVFVNVVCRHSCNEVLQKLSEKLGEALGTKLKVYLVVCTRFHKTCLDADARSLFYHHHVIASPAVVLYIGGEPVMRLQGRMRIEEGLDRLVEAAAGPRDV
;
A
#
# COMPACT_ATOMS: atom_id res chain seq x y z
N MET A 1 -17.46 12.91 -16.80
CA MET A 1 -17.42 11.50 -16.32
C MET A 1 -15.97 11.09 -16.38
N ALA A 2 -15.30 10.97 -15.23
CA ALA A 2 -13.91 10.54 -15.21
C ALA A 2 -13.89 9.03 -15.42
N GLU A 3 -13.40 8.57 -16.57
CA GLU A 3 -13.01 7.18 -16.74
C GLU A 3 -11.92 6.87 -15.70
N ALA A 4 -12.20 6.00 -14.73
CA ALA A 4 -11.18 5.48 -13.83
C ALA A 4 -10.16 4.72 -14.69
N ARG A 5 -8.99 5.35 -14.92
CA ARG A 5 -7.96 4.80 -15.80
C ARG A 5 -7.12 3.76 -15.04
N GLY A 6 -7.19 2.52 -15.53
CA GLY A 6 -6.19 1.46 -15.33
C GLY A 6 -6.09 0.86 -13.92
N PRO A 7 -5.69 -0.42 -13.81
CA PRO A 7 -5.42 -1.04 -12.51
C PRO A 7 -4.19 -0.40 -11.82
N LEU A 8 -4.18 -0.42 -10.48
CA LEU A 8 -2.96 -0.13 -9.70
C LEU A 8 -1.83 -1.07 -10.12
N LEU A 9 -0.80 -0.55 -10.78
CA LEU A 9 0.40 -1.31 -11.13
C LEU A 9 1.63 -0.62 -10.54
N CYS A 10 2.58 -1.39 -10.02
CA CYS A 10 3.90 -0.93 -9.59
C CYS A 10 4.69 -0.50 -10.86
N PRO A 11 5.01 0.79 -11.07
CA PRO A 11 5.94 1.23 -12.12
C PRO A 11 7.36 0.69 -11.87
N GLU A 12 8.31 0.99 -12.75
CA GLU A 12 9.75 0.86 -12.47
C GLU A 12 10.19 1.88 -11.41
N LEU A 13 9.74 1.69 -10.17
CA LEU A 13 9.99 2.63 -9.09
C LEU A 13 11.36 2.40 -8.45
N GLU A 14 12.04 3.52 -8.24
CA GLU A 14 13.18 3.62 -7.33
C GLU A 14 12.71 3.47 -5.87
N GLU A 15 13.66 3.34 -4.95
CA GLU A 15 13.35 3.34 -3.52
C GLU A 15 12.69 4.66 -3.10
N GLY A 16 11.70 4.55 -2.22
CA GLY A 16 10.93 5.70 -1.75
C GLY A 16 9.51 5.37 -1.29
N VAL A 17 8.77 6.43 -0.97
CA VAL A 17 7.36 6.39 -0.60
C VAL A 17 6.55 7.06 -1.71
N PHE A 18 5.52 6.38 -2.18
CA PHE A 18 4.66 6.85 -3.26
C PHE A 18 3.21 6.80 -2.81
N SER A 19 2.42 7.82 -3.12
CA SER A 19 0.97 7.79 -2.97
C SER A 19 0.32 7.51 -4.31
N TYR A 20 -0.75 6.72 -4.32
CA TYR A 20 -1.56 6.57 -5.51
C TYR A 20 -2.53 7.74 -5.65
N ASP A 21 -2.50 8.39 -6.81
CA ASP A 21 -3.48 9.36 -7.26
C ASP A 21 -4.26 8.76 -8.46
N PRO A 22 -5.60 8.68 -8.41
CA PRO A 22 -6.38 8.09 -9.51
C PRO A 22 -6.24 8.81 -10.86
N GLU A 23 -5.89 10.10 -10.87
CA GLU A 23 -5.75 10.89 -12.09
C GLU A 23 -4.31 10.86 -12.63
N HIS A 24 -3.33 10.81 -11.73
CA HIS A 24 -1.90 10.96 -12.06
C HIS A 24 -1.04 9.71 -11.78
N GLY A 25 -1.64 8.61 -11.31
CA GLY A 25 -0.94 7.38 -10.94
C GLY A 25 -0.08 7.53 -9.68
N TRP A 26 1.04 6.81 -9.61
CA TRP A 26 1.94 6.86 -8.46
C TRP A 26 2.75 8.15 -8.43
N GLN A 27 2.61 8.91 -7.33
CA GLN A 27 3.31 10.16 -7.09
C GLN A 27 4.26 9.99 -5.92
N ARG A 28 5.53 10.40 -6.06
CA ARG A 28 6.50 10.34 -4.97
C ARG A 28 6.11 11.34 -3.89
N VAL A 29 6.09 10.90 -2.65
CA VAL A 29 5.79 11.73 -1.48
C VAL A 29 7.09 12.10 -0.79
N LYS A 30 7.20 13.35 -0.35
CA LYS A 30 8.30 13.81 0.50
C LYS A 30 7.81 13.89 1.94
N GLY A 31 8.50 13.23 2.86
CA GLY A 31 8.11 13.17 4.27
C GLY A 31 7.13 12.05 4.60
N GLN A 32 6.62 12.05 5.83
CA GLN A 32 5.81 10.94 6.34
C GLN A 32 4.40 10.92 5.72
N PRO A 33 3.89 9.73 5.33
CA PRO A 33 2.53 9.59 4.83
C PRO A 33 1.51 9.97 5.91
N GLY A 34 0.37 10.53 5.49
CA GLY A 34 -0.76 10.76 6.40
C GLY A 34 -1.46 9.44 6.70
N LEU A 35 -1.47 9.03 7.98
CA LEU A 35 -1.89 7.69 8.41
C LEU A 35 -3.31 7.63 8.97
N ASP A 36 -4.12 8.68 8.84
CA ASP A 36 -5.47 8.69 9.42
C ASP A 36 -6.35 7.58 8.84
N SER A 37 -6.37 7.41 7.52
CA SER A 37 -7.04 6.30 6.83
C SER A 37 -6.21 5.92 5.62
N ALA A 38 -5.34 4.93 5.78
CA ALA A 38 -4.32 4.61 4.79
C ALA A 38 -4.02 3.11 4.68
N ILE A 39 -3.68 2.67 3.48
CA ILE A 39 -3.07 1.36 3.23
C ILE A 39 -1.62 1.60 2.85
N LEU A 40 -0.70 0.99 3.59
CA LEU A 40 0.72 0.95 3.22
C LEU A 40 1.03 -0.42 2.62
N VAL A 41 1.54 -0.42 1.39
CA VAL A 41 1.99 -1.60 0.68
C VAL A 41 3.52 -1.56 0.65
N PHE A 42 4.16 -2.47 1.35
CA PHE A 42 5.62 -2.59 1.45
C PHE A 42 6.13 -3.61 0.45
N VAL A 43 7.03 -3.17 -0.43
CA VAL A 43 7.57 -4.01 -1.49
C VAL A 43 9.07 -3.88 -1.63
N ASN A 44 9.67 -4.96 -2.12
CA ASN A 44 11.05 -4.95 -2.54
C ASN A 44 11.15 -4.66 -4.05
N VAL A 45 12.11 -3.83 -4.46
CA VAL A 45 12.46 -3.60 -5.89
C VAL A 45 12.64 -4.91 -6.67
N VAL A 46 13.12 -5.97 -6.03
CA VAL A 46 13.31 -7.31 -6.65
C VAL A 46 12.00 -8.10 -6.79
N CYS A 47 10.99 -7.81 -5.97
CA CYS A 47 9.71 -8.54 -5.92
C CYS A 47 8.60 -7.90 -6.79
N ARG A 48 8.95 -7.28 -7.93
CA ARG A 48 8.01 -6.52 -8.78
C ARG A 48 6.76 -7.30 -9.16
N HIS A 49 6.90 -8.57 -9.56
CA HIS A 49 5.77 -9.41 -9.98
C HIS A 49 4.74 -9.58 -8.86
N SER A 50 5.19 -9.93 -7.65
CA SER A 50 4.29 -10.08 -6.50
C SER A 50 3.72 -8.74 -6.01
N CYS A 51 4.41 -7.62 -6.22
CA CYS A 51 3.81 -6.29 -6.00
C CYS A 51 2.61 -6.09 -6.92
N ASN A 52 2.80 -6.26 -8.23
CA ASN A 52 1.76 -6.00 -9.23
C ASN A 52 0.51 -6.83 -8.98
N GLU A 53 0.67 -8.12 -8.65
CA GLU A 53 -0.47 -8.99 -8.33
C GLU A 53 -1.24 -8.48 -7.10
N VAL A 54 -0.55 -8.05 -6.03
CA VAL A 54 -1.19 -7.54 -4.82
C VAL A 54 -1.90 -6.20 -5.09
N LEU A 55 -1.24 -5.29 -5.82
CA LEU A 55 -1.82 -4.00 -6.17
C LEU A 55 -3.04 -4.14 -7.09
N GLN A 56 -2.97 -5.01 -8.10
CA GLN A 56 -4.10 -5.30 -8.97
C GLN A 56 -5.28 -5.83 -8.16
N LYS A 57 -5.06 -6.79 -7.27
CA LYS A 57 -6.12 -7.33 -6.41
C LYS A 57 -6.69 -6.28 -5.46
N LEU A 58 -5.85 -5.42 -4.87
CA LEU A 58 -6.30 -4.27 -4.07
C LEU A 58 -7.16 -3.33 -4.91
N SER A 59 -6.76 -3.03 -6.14
CA SER A 59 -7.52 -2.20 -7.08
C SER A 59 -8.89 -2.80 -7.39
N GLU A 60 -8.94 -4.10 -7.69
CA GLU A 60 -10.18 -4.82 -8.00
C GLU A 60 -11.14 -4.85 -6.81
N LYS A 61 -10.62 -5.04 -5.59
CA LYS A 61 -11.44 -5.19 -4.38
C LYS A 61 -11.83 -3.86 -3.75
N LEU A 62 -10.94 -2.87 -3.78
CA LEU A 62 -11.20 -1.55 -3.19
C LEU A 62 -11.93 -0.62 -4.15
N GLY A 63 -11.88 -0.85 -5.47
CA GLY A 63 -12.72 -0.18 -6.47
C GLY A 63 -12.93 1.32 -6.20
N GLU A 64 -14.19 1.74 -6.08
CA GLU A 64 -14.62 3.13 -5.81
C GLU A 64 -14.24 3.67 -4.41
N ALA A 65 -13.83 2.81 -3.46
CA ALA A 65 -13.35 3.25 -2.14
C ALA A 65 -11.97 3.92 -2.22
N LEU A 66 -11.21 3.64 -3.28
CA LEU A 66 -9.96 4.32 -3.62
C LEU A 66 -10.28 5.70 -4.20
N GLY A 67 -10.22 6.74 -3.37
CA GLY A 67 -10.28 8.13 -3.85
C GLY A 67 -11.07 9.11 -2.98
N THR A 68 -11.95 8.65 -2.10
CA THR A 68 -12.78 9.57 -1.28
C THR A 68 -12.36 9.67 0.18
N LYS A 69 -11.83 8.60 0.80
CA LYS A 69 -11.39 8.61 2.21
C LYS A 69 -10.11 7.80 2.50
N LEU A 70 -9.80 6.80 1.69
CA LEU A 70 -8.68 5.90 1.91
C LEU A 70 -7.52 6.23 0.98
N LYS A 71 -6.33 6.53 1.55
CA LYS A 71 -5.11 6.73 0.77
C LYS A 71 -4.33 5.43 0.63
N VAL A 72 -3.72 5.20 -0.53
CA VAL A 72 -2.80 4.07 -0.72
C VAL A 72 -1.40 4.60 -0.89
N TYR A 73 -0.50 4.07 -0.07
CA TYR A 73 0.92 4.34 -0.12
C TYR A 73 1.69 3.08 -0.48
N LEU A 74 2.62 3.20 -1.41
CA LEU A 74 3.58 2.17 -1.77
C LEU A 74 4.94 2.55 -1.21
N VAL A 75 5.52 1.67 -0.41
CA VAL A 75 6.81 1.85 0.25
C VAL A 75 7.80 0.87 -0.37
N VAL A 76 8.81 1.39 -1.06
CA VAL A 76 9.73 0.62 -1.90
C VAL A 76 11.14 0.68 -1.33
N CYS A 77 11.77 -0.48 -1.10
CA CYS A 77 13.18 -0.59 -0.70
C CYS A 77 13.87 -1.78 -1.41
N THR A 78 15.17 -1.74 -1.67
CA THR A 78 15.90 -2.80 -2.40
C THR A 78 16.19 -4.03 -1.53
N ARG A 79 16.45 -3.87 -0.23
CA ARG A 79 16.51 -5.00 0.73
C ARG A 79 16.05 -4.56 2.12
N PHE A 80 14.74 -4.40 2.28
CA PHE A 80 14.10 -4.05 3.55
C PHE A 80 14.82 -2.86 4.25
N HIS A 81 14.80 -2.80 5.58
CA HIS A 81 15.47 -1.73 6.32
C HIS A 81 17.01 -1.77 6.28
N LYS A 82 17.63 -2.89 5.86
CA LYS A 82 19.10 -3.07 5.94
C LYS A 82 19.86 -2.28 4.89
N THR A 83 19.31 -2.10 3.69
CA THR A 83 19.99 -1.42 2.58
C THR A 83 19.05 -0.52 1.75
N CYS A 84 18.12 0.17 2.41
CA CYS A 84 17.29 1.17 1.75
C CYS A 84 17.98 2.54 1.83
N LEU A 85 18.25 3.14 0.67
CA LEU A 85 18.88 4.44 0.49
C LEU A 85 17.90 5.58 0.83
N ASP A 86 16.61 5.39 0.56
CA ASP A 86 15.58 6.34 0.94
C ASP A 86 15.28 6.25 2.44
N ALA A 87 15.53 7.35 3.16
CA ALA A 87 15.43 7.39 4.62
C ALA A 87 13.99 7.24 5.14
N ASP A 88 13.01 7.78 4.41
CA ASP A 88 11.60 7.73 4.77
C ASP A 88 11.07 6.30 4.60
N ALA A 89 11.35 5.69 3.44
CA ALA A 89 10.99 4.29 3.19
C ALA A 89 11.67 3.36 4.20
N ARG A 90 12.97 3.56 4.47
CA ARG A 90 13.72 2.79 5.48
C ARG A 90 13.08 2.87 6.86
N SER A 91 12.70 4.09 7.29
CA SER A 91 12.06 4.32 8.59
C SER A 91 10.73 3.57 8.71
N LEU A 92 9.90 3.61 7.66
CA LEU A 92 8.63 2.89 7.63
C LEU A 92 8.84 1.37 7.69
N PHE A 93 9.77 0.81 6.90
CA PHE A 93 10.10 -0.63 6.98
C PHE A 93 10.55 -1.05 8.37
N TYR A 94 11.33 -0.21 9.05
CA TYR A 94 11.80 -0.47 10.41
C TYR A 94 10.65 -0.41 11.42
N HIS A 95 9.88 0.69 11.41
CA HIS A 95 8.76 0.91 12.33
C HIS A 95 7.71 -0.20 12.26
N HIS A 96 7.46 -0.71 11.06
CA HIS A 96 6.48 -1.76 10.82
C HIS A 96 7.02 -3.18 10.97
N HIS A 97 8.31 -3.33 11.34
CA HIS A 97 8.99 -4.63 11.42
C HIS A 97 8.78 -5.48 10.16
N VAL A 98 8.85 -4.86 8.99
CA VAL A 98 8.65 -5.57 7.72
C VAL A 98 9.92 -6.32 7.36
N ILE A 99 9.85 -7.64 7.50
CA ILE A 99 10.96 -8.57 7.23
C ILE A 99 10.74 -9.41 5.96
N ALA A 100 9.56 -9.30 5.34
CA ALA A 100 9.17 -10.01 4.13
C ALA A 100 8.30 -9.11 3.23
N SER A 101 8.46 -9.25 1.91
CA SER A 101 7.68 -8.54 0.89
C SER A 101 6.92 -9.53 0.00
N PRO A 102 5.72 -9.21 -0.47
CA PRO A 102 4.95 -8.00 -0.15
C PRO A 102 4.39 -8.03 1.29
N ALA A 103 4.18 -6.86 1.88
CA ALA A 103 3.45 -6.70 3.13
C ALA A 103 2.44 -5.55 3.00
N VAL A 104 1.32 -5.63 3.70
CA VAL A 104 0.26 -4.63 3.68
C VAL A 104 -0.10 -4.28 5.12
N VAL A 105 -0.22 -2.98 5.41
CA VAL A 105 -0.68 -2.47 6.70
C VAL A 105 -1.85 -1.52 6.45
N LEU A 106 -2.98 -1.79 7.09
CA LEU A 106 -4.15 -0.91 7.08
C LEU A 106 -4.14 -0.05 8.34
N TYR A 107 -4.36 1.24 8.15
CA TYR A 107 -4.56 2.25 9.18
C TYR A 107 -5.97 2.82 9.13
N ILE A 108 -6.57 2.97 10.32
CA ILE A 108 -7.86 3.66 10.52
C ILE A 108 -7.75 4.49 11.81
N GLY A 109 -8.11 5.77 11.74
CA GLY A 109 -7.97 6.71 12.85
C GLY A 109 -6.52 6.91 13.32
N GLY A 110 -5.53 6.72 12.45
CA GLY A 110 -4.11 6.82 12.81
C GLY A 110 -3.52 5.55 13.45
N GLU A 111 -4.33 4.51 13.68
CA GLU A 111 -3.90 3.27 14.31
C GLU A 111 -3.81 2.11 13.31
N PRO A 112 -2.79 1.24 13.41
CA PRO A 112 -2.64 0.09 12.53
C PRO A 112 -3.61 -1.02 12.96
N VAL A 113 -4.70 -1.17 12.22
CA VAL A 113 -5.76 -2.15 12.53
C VAL A 113 -5.53 -3.53 11.92
N MET A 114 -4.75 -3.62 10.83
CA MET A 114 -4.47 -4.90 10.17
C MET A 114 -3.06 -4.92 9.57
N ARG A 115 -2.39 -6.07 9.66
CA ARG A 115 -1.07 -6.32 9.07
C ARG A 115 -1.06 -7.68 8.40
N LEU A 116 -0.77 -7.70 7.10
CA LEU A 116 -0.66 -8.92 6.29
C LEU A 116 0.74 -8.98 5.69
N GLN A 117 1.41 -10.12 5.78
CA GLN A 117 2.78 -10.29 5.26
C GLN A 117 2.87 -11.56 4.41
N GLY A 118 3.46 -11.44 3.23
CA GLY A 118 3.55 -12.50 2.24
C GLY A 118 2.30 -12.61 1.38
N ARG A 119 2.49 -13.01 0.12
CA ARG A 119 1.44 -13.09 -0.90
C ARG A 119 0.20 -13.85 -0.43
N MET A 120 0.36 -15.09 0.04
CA MET A 120 -0.78 -15.93 0.45
C MET A 120 -1.65 -15.28 1.53
N ARG A 121 -1.03 -14.75 2.60
CA ARG A 121 -1.78 -14.11 3.70
C ARG A 121 -2.48 -12.83 3.25
N ILE A 122 -1.85 -12.09 2.33
CA ILE A 122 -2.48 -10.92 1.73
C ILE A 122 -3.70 -11.34 0.93
N GLU A 123 -3.60 -12.39 0.11
CA GLU A 123 -4.73 -12.89 -0.69
C GLU A 123 -5.90 -13.39 0.18
N GLU A 124 -5.61 -14.16 1.24
CA GLU A 124 -6.62 -14.66 2.18
C GLU A 124 -7.25 -13.56 3.05
N GLY A 125 -6.45 -12.54 3.39
CA GLY A 125 -6.86 -11.44 4.26
C GLY A 125 -7.47 -10.24 3.51
N LEU A 126 -7.47 -10.24 2.19
CA LEU A 126 -7.82 -9.08 1.38
C LEU A 126 -9.27 -8.65 1.57
N ASP A 127 -10.20 -9.61 1.62
CA ASP A 127 -11.62 -9.32 1.83
C ASP A 127 -11.86 -8.67 3.20
N ARG A 128 -11.20 -9.19 4.25
CA ARG A 128 -11.28 -8.60 5.60
C ARG A 128 -10.65 -7.21 5.64
N LEU A 129 -9.58 -6.99 4.89
CA LEU A 129 -8.92 -5.69 4.77
C LEU A 129 -9.88 -4.68 4.12
N VAL A 130 -10.58 -5.08 3.06
CA VAL A 130 -11.55 -4.24 2.35
C VAL A 130 -12.77 -3.95 3.22
N GLU A 131 -13.31 -4.94 3.91
CA GLU A 131 -14.40 -4.76 4.87
C GLU A 131 -14.01 -3.79 5.99
N ALA A 132 -12.82 -3.95 6.58
CA ALA A 132 -12.33 -3.04 7.61
C ALA A 132 -12.13 -1.62 7.05
N ALA A 133 -11.59 -1.49 5.85
CA ALA A 133 -11.35 -0.20 5.19
C ALA A 133 -12.65 0.53 4.81
N ALA A 134 -13.73 -0.21 4.51
CA ALA A 134 -15.05 0.35 4.23
C ALA A 134 -15.74 0.92 5.49
N GLY A 135 -15.27 0.54 6.69
CA GLY A 135 -15.88 0.92 7.97
C GLY A 135 -17.21 0.21 8.25
N PRO A 136 -17.81 0.41 9.43
CA PRO A 136 -19.15 -0.10 9.71
C PRO A 136 -20.13 0.50 8.68
N ARG A 137 -20.81 -0.38 7.93
CA ARG A 137 -21.98 0.02 7.17
C ARG A 137 -23.06 0.34 8.19
N ASP A 138 -23.38 1.61 8.39
CA ASP A 138 -24.56 2.01 9.14
C ASP A 138 -25.78 1.29 8.52
N VAL A 139 -26.37 0.37 9.28
CA VAL A 139 -27.67 -0.27 8.99
C VAL A 139 -28.72 0.41 9.84
#